data_AF-Q5SKK2-F1
#
_entry.id   AF-Q5SKK2-F1
#
_cell.length_a   1.000
_cell.length_b   1.000
_cell.length_c   1.000
_cell.angle_alpha   90.00
_cell.angle_beta   90.00
_cell.angle_gamma   90.00
#
_symmetry.space_group_name_H-M   'P 1'
#
loop_
_entity.id
_entity.type
_entity.pdbx_description
1 polymer ?
#
loop_
_entity_poly.entity_id
_entity_poly.type
_entity_poly.pdbx_seq_one_letter_code
_entity_poly.pdbx_strand_id
1 'polypeptide(L)'
;METPSEELTLRDILEILKRQKAWILTLPLLFGAVALIYGFFVAEPTYASTATLSVAPVQVQAQLEQRIQVQQATPITFEGLKALALSEEAVGEVWEALRKEGRLPTRWQDQGNLRGVERMLRDLEVKDISPRVQAANPNQVPPIVASFTVKAPDPEVAAEAANLWVEAVKRKVNEIPLQRLKASLAALEEQLPPAEKAYREAQARWEAFQKTTTLAQDKAELEAKTGERVSLDQELSGLERDLAAVRGRIAALEKEAARQAQLVSLNTSPESLAIIGKRLQEAQAALKQETEKARQAYLAAAKALEAFKERERIAEWQGELNQLSRRLAEIGVRLAQIATERASKEAALKGLEGALAEEPKVLDVMREVVADPVVAAAVAKGDLEALAGLKLRVQEVNPAYAPLLTQAVSLRSQIQGLEAEAQALLKEQEAISQRITSLRQLLAAQEREKEAITLEYNTKKAAYEAFRARYDQIANLSGADLAFDNPNPEYQRLRSALIDAQAEEARLLARKAALEARIAQVDARINVLKDRVARAQVEQDTLSQALELAKNAYLALAQKRTDLGIQIASSQEAWASILAPAYPVYEKVAPRRGLLFALAVALGLMLGVMAAFVAEALRPQEAPSGGSA
;
A
#
# COMPACT_ATOMS: atom_id res chain seq x y z
N MET A 1 65.94 -3.62 74.13
CA MET A 1 66.02 -4.34 72.84
C MET A 1 66.13 -3.28 71.79
N GLU A 2 67.34 -2.96 71.37
CA GLU A 2 67.61 -1.97 70.33
C GLU A 2 68.63 -2.61 69.39
N THR A 3 68.14 -2.99 68.21
CA THR A 3 68.98 -3.25 67.04
C THR A 3 69.68 -1.93 66.70
N PRO A 4 71.02 -1.85 66.61
CA PRO A 4 71.61 -0.72 65.92
C PRO A 4 71.24 -0.88 64.45
N SER A 5 70.20 -0.16 64.04
CA SER A 5 69.89 0.14 62.66
C SER A 5 71.12 0.82 62.09
N GLU A 6 71.89 0.11 61.27
CA GLU A 6 72.93 0.70 60.45
C GLU A 6 72.20 1.51 59.36
N GLU A 7 71.71 2.68 59.76
CA GLU A 7 71.07 3.63 58.87
C GLU A 7 72.16 4.18 57.95
N LEU A 8 72.10 3.85 56.66
CA LEU A 8 72.95 4.50 55.68
C LEU A 8 72.73 6.00 55.77
N THR A 9 73.74 6.73 56.24
CA THR A 9 73.67 8.18 56.31
C THR A 9 73.67 8.75 54.88
N LEU A 10 73.02 9.90 54.65
CA LEU A 10 73.06 10.59 53.34
C LEU A 10 74.49 10.79 52.81
N ARG A 11 75.44 10.91 53.73
CA ARG A 11 76.88 11.01 53.45
C ARG A 11 77.46 9.72 52.87
N ASP A 12 77.05 8.55 53.38
CA ASP A 12 77.52 7.24 52.91
C ASP A 12 76.99 6.95 51.51
N ILE A 13 75.72 7.28 51.25
CA ILE A 13 75.13 7.20 49.90
C ILE A 13 75.93 8.05 48.90
N LEU A 14 76.28 9.28 49.27
CA LEU A 14 77.09 10.18 48.45
C LEU A 14 78.52 9.66 48.24
N GLU A 15 79.13 9.04 49.25
CA GLU A 15 80.45 8.43 49.12
C GLU A 15 80.44 7.21 48.20
N ILE A 16 79.45 6.32 48.33
CA ILE A 16 79.24 5.17 47.43
C ILE A 16 79.11 5.65 45.97
N LEU A 17 78.26 6.65 45.73
CA LEU A 17 78.06 7.22 44.39
C LEU A 17 79.34 7.87 43.85
N LYS A 18 80.11 8.58 44.69
CA LYS A 18 81.37 9.21 44.30
C LYS A 18 82.46 8.18 44.00
N ARG A 19 82.48 7.06 44.72
CA ARG A 19 83.45 5.96 44.58
C ARG A 19 83.17 5.09 43.36
N GLN A 20 81.89 4.88 43.04
CA GLN A 20 81.43 4.11 41.89
C GLN A 20 81.00 4.99 40.70
N LYS A 21 81.50 6.24 40.64
CA LYS A 21 81.21 7.22 39.57
C LYS A 21 81.40 6.68 38.15
N ALA A 22 82.26 5.68 37.97
CA ALA A 22 82.47 5.02 36.68
C ALA A 22 81.17 4.39 36.15
N TRP A 23 80.44 3.62 36.96
CA TRP A 23 79.19 2.96 36.55
C TRP A 23 78.05 3.95 36.28
N ILE A 24 77.98 5.01 37.08
CA ILE A 24 76.98 6.06 36.95
C ILE A 24 77.20 6.88 35.67
N LEU A 25 78.45 7.02 35.22
CA LEU A 25 78.76 7.77 34.00
C LEU A 25 78.76 6.87 32.75
N THR A 26 79.25 5.63 32.84
CA THR A 26 79.43 4.76 31.66
C THR A 26 78.12 4.22 31.10
N LEU A 27 77.17 3.81 31.95
CA LEU A 27 75.87 3.30 31.48
C LEU A 27 75.02 4.34 30.73
N PRO A 28 74.75 5.55 31.25
CA PRO A 28 74.01 6.55 30.49
C PRO A 28 74.71 6.97 29.20
N LEU A 29 76.04 6.97 29.18
CA LEU A 29 76.83 7.29 27.99
C LEU A 29 76.74 6.15 26.96
N LEU A 30 76.75 4.89 27.39
CA LEU A 30 76.54 3.71 26.54
C LEU A 30 75.12 3.69 25.96
N PHE A 31 74.09 3.83 26.79
CA PHE A 31 72.69 3.86 26.33
C PHE A 31 72.43 5.08 25.43
N GLY A 32 73.00 6.24 25.75
CA GLY A 32 72.97 7.42 24.90
C GLY A 32 73.63 7.17 23.54
N ALA A 33 74.81 6.53 23.51
CA ALA A 33 75.50 6.16 22.27
C ALA A 33 74.69 5.14 21.45
N VAL A 34 74.10 4.12 22.08
CA VAL A 34 73.22 3.15 21.42
C VAL A 34 71.97 3.84 20.85
N ALA A 35 71.37 4.79 21.57
CA ALA A 35 70.23 5.56 21.09
C ALA A 35 70.59 6.48 19.91
N LEU A 36 71.80 7.05 19.90
CA LEU A 36 72.31 7.82 18.77
C LEU A 36 72.57 6.91 17.56
N ILE A 37 73.23 5.76 17.76
CA ILE A 37 73.48 4.78 16.69
C ILE A 37 72.14 4.32 16.10
N TYR A 38 71.18 3.95 16.94
CA TYR A 38 69.85 3.55 16.51
C TYR A 38 69.13 4.68 15.78
N GLY A 39 69.14 5.90 16.31
CA GLY A 39 68.43 7.05 15.73
C GLY A 39 69.04 7.60 14.43
N PHE A 40 70.34 7.41 14.20
CA PHE A 40 71.04 7.88 12.99
C PHE A 40 71.19 6.80 11.91
N PHE A 41 71.38 5.53 12.29
CA PHE A 41 71.77 4.47 11.35
C PHE A 41 70.74 3.35 11.18
N VAL A 42 69.82 3.14 12.14
CA VAL A 42 68.90 2.00 12.11
C VAL A 42 67.45 2.42 11.87
N ALA A 43 67.01 3.52 12.49
CA ALA A 43 65.62 3.97 12.38
C ALA A 43 65.37 4.77 11.09
N GLU A 44 64.46 4.27 10.26
CA GLU A 44 64.03 4.94 9.02
C GLU A 44 63.34 6.28 9.32
N PRO A 45 63.66 7.36 8.57
CA PRO A 45 62.93 8.62 8.69
C PRO A 45 61.48 8.41 8.25
N THR A 46 60.53 8.95 9.00
CA THR A 46 59.12 8.92 8.64
C THR A 46 58.57 10.34 8.55
N TYR A 47 57.95 10.65 7.43
CA TYR A 47 57.31 11.91 7.10
C TYR A 47 55.80 11.74 7.19
N ALA A 48 55.07 12.80 7.53
CA ALA A 48 53.61 12.76 7.59
C ALA A 48 53.02 13.88 6.75
N SER A 49 52.12 13.51 5.84
CA SER A 49 51.35 14.45 5.02
C SER A 49 49.86 14.29 5.33
N THR A 50 49.12 15.41 5.33
CA THR A 50 47.71 15.44 5.74
C THR A 50 46.85 16.06 4.65
N ALA A 51 45.77 15.39 4.28
CA ALA A 51 44.71 15.91 3.41
C ALA A 51 43.40 16.05 4.21
N THR A 52 42.52 16.96 3.80
CA THR A 52 41.27 17.27 4.52
C THR A 52 40.06 17.06 3.62
N LEU A 53 39.08 16.30 4.11
CA LEU A 53 37.79 16.05 3.46
C LEU A 53 36.66 16.64 4.29
N SER A 54 35.70 17.30 3.64
CA SER A 54 34.42 17.69 4.24
C SER A 54 33.30 16.85 3.65
N VAL A 55 32.39 16.41 4.52
CA VAL A 55 31.17 15.71 4.17
C VAL A 55 29.99 16.53 4.68
N ALA A 56 29.12 16.95 3.77
CA ALA A 56 27.93 17.73 4.09
C ALA A 56 26.69 17.06 3.48
N PRO A 57 25.57 16.96 4.21
CA PRO A 57 24.33 16.48 3.63
C PRO A 57 23.81 17.48 2.59
N VAL A 58 23.53 17.01 1.38
CA VAL A 58 22.92 17.82 0.32
C VAL A 58 21.49 18.15 0.74
N GLN A 59 21.24 19.42 1.05
CA GLN A 59 19.90 19.91 1.33
C GLN A 59 19.20 20.27 0.03
N VAL A 60 18.46 19.33 -0.55
CA VAL A 60 17.56 19.64 -1.66
C VAL A 60 16.30 20.29 -1.07
N GLN A 61 16.25 21.62 -1.06
CA GLN A 61 14.99 22.36 -0.84
C GLN A 61 14.13 22.21 -2.10
N ALA A 62 13.41 21.11 -2.21
CA ALA A 62 12.28 21.03 -3.13
C ALA A 62 11.16 21.93 -2.57
N GLN A 63 11.16 23.21 -2.97
CA GLN A 63 10.05 24.12 -2.69
C GLN A 63 8.85 23.78 -3.58
N LEU A 64 8.17 22.65 -3.36
CA LEU A 64 6.80 22.46 -3.83
C LEU A 64 6.00 21.64 -2.80
N GLU A 65 5.08 22.35 -2.14
CA GLU A 65 3.90 21.88 -1.40
C GLU A 65 4.08 20.79 -0.32
N GLN A 66 4.50 21.23 0.87
CA GLN A 66 4.06 20.90 2.25
C GLN A 66 3.53 19.51 2.70
N ARG A 67 3.47 18.44 1.91
CA ARG A 67 2.85 17.16 2.35
C ARG A 67 3.77 15.95 2.42
N ILE A 68 5.03 16.07 2.01
CA ILE A 68 5.95 14.93 2.02
C ILE A 68 7.09 15.22 3.00
N GLN A 69 7.10 14.52 4.13
CA GLN A 69 8.32 14.37 4.93
C GLN A 69 9.29 13.58 4.08
N VAL A 70 10.18 14.29 3.38
CA VAL A 70 11.36 13.69 2.77
C VAL A 70 12.07 12.96 3.90
N GLN A 71 12.14 11.63 3.83
CA GLN A 71 12.96 10.84 4.73
C GLN A 71 14.38 11.33 4.56
N GLN A 72 14.81 12.17 5.49
CA GLN A 72 16.14 12.74 5.52
C GLN A 72 17.10 11.56 5.52
N ALA A 73 17.98 11.49 4.53
CA ALA A 73 19.05 10.51 4.52
C ALA A 73 19.78 10.65 5.86
N THR A 74 19.84 9.57 6.65
CA THR A 74 20.58 9.55 7.91
C THR A 74 21.99 10.07 7.65
N PRO A 75 22.41 11.18 8.26
CA PRO A 75 23.73 11.74 8.03
C PRO A 75 24.80 10.71 8.41
N ILE A 76 25.82 10.58 7.57
CA ILE A 76 26.99 9.75 7.88
C ILE A 76 27.63 10.34 9.14
N THR A 77 27.87 9.54 10.18
CA THR A 77 28.58 9.98 11.38
C THR A 77 30.08 10.01 11.15
N PHE A 78 30.84 10.72 11.98
CA PHE A 78 32.31 10.69 11.90
C PHE A 78 32.86 9.25 12.06
N GLU A 79 32.26 8.44 12.94
CA GLU A 79 32.63 7.03 13.07
C GLU A 79 32.36 6.22 11.79
N GLY A 80 31.24 6.48 11.11
CA GLY A 80 30.94 5.89 9.81
C GLY A 80 31.93 6.31 8.73
N LEU A 81 32.31 7.59 8.69
CA LEU A 81 33.33 8.10 7.78
C LEU A 81 34.72 7.48 8.05
N LYS A 82 35.10 7.34 9.33
CA LYS A 82 36.35 6.70 9.74
C LYS A 82 36.38 5.21 9.41
N ALA A 83 35.27 4.49 9.61
CA ALA A 83 35.15 3.08 9.24
C ALA A 83 35.27 2.88 7.72
N LEU A 84 34.64 3.77 6.94
CA LEU A 84 34.76 3.75 5.48
C LEU A 84 36.18 4.09 5.02
N ALA A 85 36.82 5.07 5.64
CA ALA A 85 38.18 5.49 5.35
C ALA A 85 39.21 4.40 5.61
N LEU A 86 39.06 3.65 6.70
CA LEU A 86 39.95 2.56 7.09
C LEU A 86 39.49 1.19 6.56
N SER A 87 38.57 1.17 5.59
CA SER A 87 38.13 -0.08 4.97
C SER A 87 39.23 -0.67 4.08
N GLU A 88 39.28 -2.01 3.97
CA GLU A 88 40.23 -2.71 3.09
C GLU A 88 40.07 -2.26 1.63
N GLU A 89 38.85 -1.93 1.20
CA GLU A 89 38.58 -1.41 -0.15
C GLU A 89 39.22 -0.03 -0.37
N ALA A 90 38.99 0.94 0.53
CA ALA A 90 39.51 2.30 0.36
C ALA A 90 41.05 2.33 0.44
N VAL A 91 41.65 1.52 1.32
CA VAL A 91 43.10 1.46 1.49
C VAL A 91 43.75 0.58 0.41
N GLY A 92 43.07 -0.48 -0.01
CA GLY A 92 43.50 -1.37 -1.10
C GLY A 92 43.60 -0.66 -2.44
N GLU A 93 42.66 0.25 -2.74
CA GLU A 93 42.72 1.10 -3.94
C GLU A 93 44.00 1.95 -3.98
N VAL A 94 44.38 2.54 -2.85
CA VAL A 94 45.61 3.35 -2.74
C VAL A 94 46.86 2.48 -2.86
N TRP A 95 46.84 1.31 -2.20
CA TRP A 95 47.96 0.36 -2.23
C TRP A 95 48.24 -0.14 -3.66
N GLU A 96 47.19 -0.52 -4.41
CA GLU A 96 47.30 -0.94 -5.80
C GLU A 96 47.73 0.20 -6.74
N ALA A 97 47.28 1.43 -6.50
CA ALA A 97 47.71 2.60 -7.27
C ALA A 97 49.22 2.85 -7.12
N LEU A 98 49.72 2.91 -5.88
CA LEU A 98 51.14 3.10 -5.59
C LEU A 98 52.01 1.93 -6.09
N ARG A 99 51.46 0.70 -6.09
CA ARG A 99 52.12 -0.47 -6.65
C ARG A 99 52.28 -0.36 -8.17
N LYS A 100 51.24 0.04 -8.89
CA LYS A 100 51.27 0.23 -10.36
C LYS A 100 52.24 1.30 -10.78
N GLU A 101 52.38 2.35 -9.98
CA GLU A 101 53.32 3.46 -10.21
C GLU A 101 54.75 3.13 -9.77
N GLY A 102 54.98 1.98 -9.14
CA GLY A 102 56.31 1.56 -8.65
C GLY A 102 56.82 2.36 -7.44
N ARG A 103 55.94 3.12 -6.77
CA ARG A 103 56.28 3.99 -5.63
C ARG A 103 55.94 3.35 -4.26
N LEU A 104 55.58 2.06 -4.25
CA LEU A 104 55.19 1.35 -3.03
C LEU A 104 56.39 1.15 -2.08
N PRO A 105 56.38 1.77 -0.88
CA PRO A 105 57.45 1.61 0.12
C PRO A 105 57.61 0.16 0.57
N THR A 106 58.84 -0.26 0.86
CA THR A 106 59.17 -1.62 1.35
C THR A 106 58.37 -2.02 2.59
N ARG A 107 58.04 -1.06 3.46
CA ARG A 107 57.24 -1.29 4.68
C ARG A 107 55.75 -1.56 4.42
N TRP A 108 55.26 -1.27 3.22
CA TRP A 108 53.90 -1.56 2.78
C TRP A 108 53.84 -2.74 1.81
N GLN A 109 54.95 -3.38 1.46
CA GLN A 109 54.94 -4.60 0.65
C GLN A 109 54.47 -5.81 1.48
N ASP A 110 54.03 -6.87 0.82
CA ASP A 110 53.68 -8.12 1.49
C ASP A 110 54.91 -8.71 2.20
N GLN A 111 54.77 -9.07 3.48
CA GLN A 111 55.87 -9.67 4.25
C GLN A 111 55.34 -10.73 5.21
N GLY A 112 55.70 -11.99 4.97
CA GLY A 112 55.23 -13.13 5.75
C GLY A 112 53.73 -13.33 5.60
N ASN A 113 53.01 -13.40 6.73
CA ASN A 113 51.55 -13.62 6.76
C ASN A 113 50.72 -12.31 6.74
N LEU A 114 51.35 -11.13 6.77
CA LEU A 114 50.66 -9.85 6.78
C LEU A 114 50.58 -9.27 5.37
N ARG A 115 49.36 -8.93 4.93
CA ARG A 115 49.14 -8.27 3.64
C ARG A 115 49.65 -6.83 3.68
N GLY A 116 50.17 -6.34 2.56
CA GLY A 116 50.68 -4.98 2.42
C GLY A 116 49.66 -3.90 2.79
N VAL A 117 48.38 -4.14 2.50
CA VAL A 117 47.25 -3.28 2.88
C VAL A 117 47.10 -3.17 4.40
N GLU A 118 47.19 -4.27 5.14
CA GLU A 118 47.11 -4.28 6.62
C GLU A 118 48.30 -3.56 7.26
N ARG A 119 49.47 -3.62 6.61
CA ARG A 119 50.67 -2.91 7.04
C ARG A 119 50.52 -1.40 6.81
N MET A 120 50.00 -1.01 5.66
CA MET A 120 49.70 0.38 5.33
C MET A 120 48.69 0.99 6.30
N LEU A 121 47.66 0.23 6.70
CA LEU A 121 46.63 0.67 7.64
C LEU A 121 47.19 1.20 8.96
N ARG A 122 48.35 0.69 9.42
CA ARG A 122 49.02 1.13 10.67
C ARG A 122 49.64 2.52 10.56
N ASP A 123 49.91 2.97 9.35
CA ASP A 123 50.52 4.27 9.04
C ASP A 123 49.48 5.34 8.69
N LEU A 124 48.18 4.99 8.71
CA LEU A 124 47.05 5.86 8.44
C LEU A 124 46.41 6.37 9.73
N GLU A 125 46.08 7.65 9.77
CA GLU A 125 45.46 8.29 10.93
C GLU A 125 44.33 9.22 10.47
N VAL A 126 43.10 8.98 10.95
CA VAL A 126 41.92 9.83 10.68
C VAL A 126 41.55 10.56 11.96
N LYS A 127 41.46 11.89 11.91
CA LYS A 127 41.03 12.74 13.04
C LYS A 127 39.81 13.58 12.68
N ASP A 128 38.94 13.75 13.66
CA ASP A 128 37.82 14.68 13.59
C ASP A 128 38.33 16.10 13.85
N ILE A 129 38.14 16.98 12.88
CA ILE A 129 38.43 18.41 12.97
C ILE A 129 37.18 19.25 12.68
N SER A 130 36.00 18.66 12.88
CA SER A 130 34.72 19.32 12.64
C SER A 130 34.58 20.57 13.52
N PRO A 131 34.08 21.69 12.97
CA PRO A 131 33.91 22.92 13.73
C PRO A 131 32.89 22.72 14.85
N ARG A 132 33.27 23.00 16.11
CA ARG A 132 32.40 22.89 17.30
C ARG A 132 31.37 24.04 17.42
N VAL A 133 30.89 24.55 16.29
CA VAL A 133 29.96 25.69 16.25
C VAL A 133 28.56 25.17 16.56
N GLN A 134 27.86 25.80 17.53
CA GLN A 134 26.43 25.59 17.72
C GLN A 134 25.71 26.03 16.45
N ALA A 135 24.99 25.11 15.81
CA ALA A 135 24.25 25.40 14.58
C ALA A 135 23.35 26.63 14.79
N ALA A 136 23.55 27.68 14.00
CA ALA A 136 22.73 28.89 14.07
C ALA A 136 21.24 28.62 13.71
N ASN A 137 20.98 27.49 13.05
CA ASN A 137 19.66 26.99 12.69
C ASN A 137 19.46 25.55 13.21
N PRO A 138 18.36 25.23 13.92
CA PRO A 138 18.06 23.87 14.40
C PRO A 138 17.97 22.79 13.31
N ASN A 139 17.76 23.18 12.04
CA ASN A 139 17.61 22.27 10.90
C ASN A 139 18.89 22.11 10.04
N GLN A 140 20.01 22.71 10.44
CA GLN A 140 21.28 22.56 9.72
C GLN A 140 22.17 21.56 10.45
N VAL A 141 22.42 20.41 9.80
CA VAL A 141 23.42 19.44 10.25
C VAL A 141 24.79 20.01 9.91
N PRO A 142 25.69 20.22 10.89
CA PRO A 142 27.01 20.77 10.62
C PRO A 142 27.84 19.82 9.73
N PRO A 143 28.67 20.34 8.82
CA PRO A 143 29.54 19.52 7.99
C PRO A 143 30.57 18.79 8.85
N ILE A 144 30.82 17.52 8.53
CA ILE A 144 31.85 16.72 9.17
C ILE A 144 33.15 16.97 8.42
N VAL A 145 34.18 17.42 9.13
CA VAL A 145 35.49 17.66 8.54
C VAL A 145 36.48 16.68 9.16
N ALA A 146 37.10 15.85 8.32
CA ALA A 146 38.08 14.85 8.75
C ALA A 146 39.44 15.11 8.11
N SER A 147 40.49 15.01 8.92
CA SER A 147 41.87 15.08 8.46
C SER A 147 42.44 13.67 8.32
N PHE A 148 43.07 13.40 7.18
CA PHE A 148 43.62 12.12 6.75
C PHE A 148 45.14 12.25 6.69
N THR A 149 45.83 11.73 7.70
CA THR A 149 47.28 11.79 7.79
C THR A 149 47.88 10.44 7.40
N VAL A 150 48.83 10.46 6.47
CA VAL A 150 49.59 9.28 6.04
C VAL A 150 51.05 9.45 6.42
N LYS A 151 51.61 8.45 7.07
CA LYS A 151 53.03 8.39 7.41
C LYS A 151 53.75 7.57 6.35
N ALA A 152 54.76 8.09 5.65
CA ALA A 152 55.57 7.33 4.67
C ALA A 152 57.09 7.58 4.88
N PRO A 153 58.00 6.73 4.36
CA PRO A 153 59.45 6.96 4.42
C PRO A 153 59.92 8.10 3.51
N ASP A 154 59.13 8.41 2.49
CA ASP A 154 59.38 9.48 1.51
C ASP A 154 58.27 10.54 1.63
N PRO A 155 58.60 11.84 1.78
CA PRO A 155 57.62 12.90 1.85
C PRO A 155 56.72 13.00 0.61
N GLU A 156 57.20 12.65 -0.58
CA GLU A 156 56.37 12.68 -1.79
C GLU A 156 55.33 11.55 -1.78
N VAL A 157 55.75 10.34 -1.41
CA VAL A 157 54.86 9.18 -1.29
C VAL A 157 53.83 9.38 -0.17
N ALA A 158 54.19 10.06 0.92
CA ALA A 158 53.24 10.41 1.98
C ALA A 158 52.11 11.32 1.47
N ALA A 159 52.46 12.34 0.66
CA ALA A 159 51.50 13.29 0.12
C ALA A 159 50.60 12.65 -0.95
N GLU A 160 51.20 11.88 -1.86
CA GLU A 160 50.50 11.15 -2.91
C GLU A 160 49.52 10.12 -2.33
N ALA A 161 49.98 9.30 -1.37
CA ALA A 161 49.14 8.34 -0.66
C ALA A 161 47.98 9.02 0.08
N ALA A 162 48.20 10.18 0.71
CA ALA A 162 47.14 10.93 1.39
C ALA A 162 46.10 11.50 0.42
N ASN A 163 46.53 12.00 -0.74
CA ASN A 163 45.62 12.50 -1.78
C ASN A 163 44.80 11.36 -2.41
N LEU A 164 45.46 10.27 -2.81
CA LEU A 164 44.81 9.08 -3.35
C LEU A 164 43.79 8.49 -2.35
N TRP A 165 44.13 8.49 -1.06
CA TRP A 165 43.24 8.01 -0.02
C TRP A 165 42.00 8.89 0.15
N VAL A 166 42.17 10.21 0.20
CA VAL A 166 41.03 11.14 0.28
C VAL A 166 40.16 11.08 -0.97
N GLU A 167 40.72 10.88 -2.17
CA GLU A 167 39.95 10.66 -3.39
C GLU A 167 39.14 9.36 -3.37
N ALA A 168 39.75 8.25 -2.93
CA ALA A 168 39.07 6.97 -2.78
C ALA A 168 37.89 7.08 -1.79
N VAL A 169 38.13 7.73 -0.63
CA VAL A 169 37.09 7.98 0.37
C VAL A 169 36.00 8.90 -0.17
N LYS A 170 36.33 10.00 -0.86
CA LYS A 170 35.35 10.89 -1.51
C LYS A 170 34.43 10.12 -2.45
N ARG A 171 34.98 9.23 -3.30
CA ARG A 171 34.20 8.42 -4.25
C ARG A 171 33.22 7.51 -3.50
N LYS A 172 33.69 6.78 -2.50
CA LYS A 172 32.85 5.86 -1.70
C LYS A 172 31.77 6.59 -0.91
N VAL A 173 32.08 7.73 -0.31
CA VAL A 173 31.12 8.58 0.42
C VAL A 173 30.01 9.09 -0.50
N ASN A 174 30.34 9.44 -1.75
CA ASN A 174 29.36 9.88 -2.74
C ASN A 174 28.57 8.71 -3.35
N GLU A 175 29.17 7.52 -3.47
CA GLU A 175 28.54 6.37 -4.13
C GLU A 175 27.45 5.71 -3.28
N ILE A 176 27.68 5.52 -1.97
CA ILE A 176 26.76 4.77 -1.09
C ILE A 176 25.35 5.37 -1.05
N PRO A 177 25.16 6.69 -0.80
CA PRO A 177 23.83 7.30 -0.82
C PRO A 177 23.21 7.29 -2.22
N LEU A 178 24.02 7.47 -3.27
CA LEU A 178 23.56 7.44 -4.66
C LEU A 178 23.01 6.07 -5.06
N GLN A 179 23.70 4.98 -4.69
CA GLN A 179 23.23 3.62 -4.94
C GLN A 179 21.92 3.33 -4.19
N ARG A 180 21.78 3.78 -2.93
CA ARG A 180 20.54 3.64 -2.18
C ARG A 180 19.37 4.38 -2.84
N LEU A 181 19.59 5.60 -3.33
CA LEU A 181 18.58 6.38 -4.05
C LEU A 181 18.21 5.74 -5.40
N LYS A 182 19.18 5.19 -6.13
CA LYS A 182 18.93 4.44 -7.36
C LYS A 182 18.13 3.16 -7.10
N ALA A 183 18.45 2.42 -6.03
CA ALA A 183 17.71 1.22 -5.65
C ALA A 183 16.26 1.54 -5.24
N SER A 184 16.04 2.63 -4.50
CA SER A 184 14.68 3.07 -4.15
C SER A 184 13.90 3.56 -5.37
N LEU A 185 14.55 4.24 -6.33
CA LEU A 185 13.94 4.60 -7.60
C LEU A 185 13.55 3.35 -8.41
N ALA A 186 14.44 2.36 -8.52
CA ALA A 186 14.17 1.13 -9.26
C ALA A 186 12.99 0.35 -8.66
N ALA A 187 12.94 0.21 -7.34
CA ALA A 187 11.80 -0.41 -6.65
C ALA A 187 10.49 0.36 -6.88
N LEU A 188 10.55 1.69 -6.93
CA LEU A 188 9.39 2.54 -7.21
C LEU A 188 8.92 2.42 -8.67
N GLU A 189 9.86 2.36 -9.62
CA GLU A 189 9.57 2.15 -11.04
C GLU A 189 8.96 0.78 -11.33
N GLU A 190 9.27 -0.25 -10.52
CA GLU A 190 8.60 -1.55 -10.59
C GLU A 190 7.16 -1.50 -10.07
N GLN A 191 6.85 -0.61 -9.12
CA GLN A 191 5.50 -0.42 -8.57
C GLN A 191 4.60 0.51 -9.40
N LEU A 192 5.15 1.33 -10.29
CA LEU A 192 4.40 2.30 -11.08
C LEU A 192 3.44 1.64 -12.10
N PRO A 193 3.87 0.66 -12.92
CA PRO A 193 3.00 0.01 -13.90
C PRO A 193 1.74 -0.66 -13.31
N PRO A 194 1.81 -1.44 -12.22
CA PRO A 194 0.60 -2.02 -11.64
C PRO A 194 -0.33 -0.96 -11.04
N ALA A 195 0.20 0.12 -10.46
CA ALA A 195 -0.61 1.23 -9.97
C ALA A 195 -1.31 2.01 -11.10
N GLU A 196 -0.61 2.28 -12.20
CA GLU A 196 -1.19 2.91 -13.39
C GLU A 196 -2.29 2.03 -14.00
N LYS A 197 -2.03 0.72 -14.11
CA LYS A 197 -3.02 -0.25 -14.60
C LYS A 197 -4.27 -0.25 -13.72
N ALA A 198 -4.10 -0.30 -12.39
CA ALA A 198 -5.23 -0.26 -11.45
C ALA A 198 -6.04 1.04 -11.57
N TYR A 199 -5.38 2.18 -11.75
CA TYR A 199 -6.05 3.46 -12.02
C TYR A 199 -6.86 3.43 -13.33
N ARG A 200 -6.28 2.94 -14.43
CA ARG A 200 -6.98 2.83 -15.72
C ARG A 200 -8.17 1.88 -15.65
N GLU A 201 -8.05 0.76 -14.94
CA GLU A 201 -9.15 -0.18 -14.74
C GLU A 201 -10.29 0.43 -13.91
N ALA A 202 -9.96 1.13 -12.82
CA ALA A 202 -10.96 1.85 -12.01
C ALA A 202 -11.66 2.93 -12.82
N GLN A 203 -10.91 3.68 -13.65
CA GLN A 203 -11.46 4.69 -14.54
C GLN A 203 -12.42 4.06 -15.57
N ALA A 204 -12.02 2.97 -16.22
CA ALA A 204 -12.86 2.28 -17.19
C ALA A 204 -14.17 1.76 -16.57
N ARG A 205 -14.12 1.22 -15.35
CA ARG A 205 -15.33 0.78 -14.60
C ARG A 205 -16.25 1.95 -14.28
N TRP A 206 -15.70 3.06 -13.81
CA TRP A 206 -16.48 4.27 -13.53
C TRP A 206 -17.13 4.85 -14.79
N GLU A 207 -16.39 4.92 -15.90
CA GLU A 207 -16.94 5.37 -17.19
C GLU A 207 -18.01 4.43 -17.74
N ALA A 208 -17.82 3.11 -17.61
CA ALA A 208 -18.82 2.12 -18.02
C ALA A 208 -20.11 2.25 -17.20
N PHE A 209 -19.99 2.44 -15.88
CA PHE A 209 -21.13 2.71 -15.02
C PHE A 209 -21.85 4.00 -15.44
N GLN A 210 -21.12 5.10 -15.65
CA GLN A 210 -21.73 6.38 -16.08
C GLN A 210 -22.50 6.27 -17.41
N LYS A 211 -22.02 5.43 -18.35
CA LYS A 211 -22.70 5.22 -19.64
C LYS A 211 -23.95 4.36 -19.54
N THR A 212 -24.04 3.48 -18.54
CA THR A 212 -25.09 2.45 -18.43
C THR A 212 -26.09 2.73 -17.31
N THR A 213 -25.74 3.57 -16.35
CA THR A 213 -26.57 3.84 -15.18
C THR A 213 -27.83 4.62 -15.53
N THR A 214 -28.96 4.19 -14.97
CA THR A 214 -30.23 4.91 -15.02
C THR A 214 -30.44 5.80 -13.79
N LEU A 215 -29.45 5.93 -12.91
CA LEU A 215 -29.58 6.58 -11.60
C LEU A 215 -30.20 8.00 -11.68
N ALA A 216 -29.75 8.82 -12.62
CA ALA A 216 -30.29 10.17 -12.79
C ALA A 216 -31.77 10.15 -13.23
N GLN A 217 -32.13 9.24 -14.13
CA GLN A 217 -33.50 9.05 -14.60
C GLN A 217 -34.40 8.49 -13.48
N ASP A 218 -33.91 7.49 -12.74
CA ASP A 218 -34.63 6.87 -11.63
C ASP A 218 -34.84 7.86 -10.47
N LYS A 219 -33.86 8.75 -10.18
CA LYS A 219 -34.03 9.84 -9.20
C LYS A 219 -35.12 10.82 -9.64
N ALA A 220 -35.08 11.27 -10.90
CA ALA A 220 -36.08 12.19 -11.43
C ALA A 220 -37.49 11.55 -11.43
N GLU A 221 -37.60 10.27 -11.80
CA GLU A 221 -38.88 9.54 -11.75
C GLU A 221 -39.37 9.39 -10.30
N LEU A 222 -38.48 9.10 -9.35
CA LEU A 222 -38.81 9.00 -7.93
C LEU A 222 -39.36 10.32 -7.38
N GLU A 223 -38.72 11.44 -7.69
CA GLU A 223 -39.20 12.78 -7.29
C GLU A 223 -40.57 13.08 -7.91
N ALA A 224 -40.74 12.83 -9.20
CA ALA A 224 -42.01 13.03 -9.89
C ALA A 224 -43.14 12.17 -9.28
N LYS A 225 -42.89 10.88 -9.00
CA LYS A 225 -43.87 9.98 -8.38
C LYS A 225 -44.18 10.35 -6.95
N THR A 226 -43.19 10.81 -6.19
CA THR A 226 -43.41 11.32 -4.83
C THR A 226 -44.30 12.57 -4.87
N GLY A 227 -44.11 13.45 -5.86
CA GLY A 227 -45.00 14.58 -6.12
C GLY A 227 -46.43 14.14 -6.49
N GLU A 228 -46.58 13.18 -7.41
CA GLU A 228 -47.88 12.60 -7.79
C GLU A 228 -48.60 12.01 -6.56
N ARG A 229 -47.88 11.34 -5.66
CA ARG A 229 -48.47 10.78 -4.44
C ARG A 229 -49.06 11.84 -3.53
N VAL A 230 -48.36 12.97 -3.35
CA VAL A 230 -48.82 14.11 -2.55
C VAL A 230 -50.07 14.74 -3.17
N SER A 231 -50.12 14.92 -4.49
CA SER A 231 -51.33 15.43 -5.15
C SER A 231 -52.51 14.47 -4.99
N LEU A 232 -52.29 13.15 -5.10
CA LEU A 232 -53.34 12.15 -4.90
C LEU A 232 -53.86 12.13 -3.46
N ASP A 233 -53.01 12.37 -2.45
CA ASP A 233 -53.45 12.53 -1.05
C ASP A 233 -54.36 13.73 -0.86
N GLN A 234 -54.04 14.84 -1.51
CA GLN A 234 -54.85 16.06 -1.46
C GLN A 234 -56.21 15.84 -2.12
N GLU A 235 -56.24 15.15 -3.28
CA GLU A 235 -57.48 14.75 -3.95
C GLU A 235 -58.32 13.81 -3.08
N LEU A 236 -57.70 12.82 -2.44
CA LEU A 236 -58.40 11.88 -1.56
C LEU A 236 -59.01 12.61 -0.36
N SER A 237 -58.25 13.50 0.27
CA SER A 237 -58.73 14.34 1.37
C SER A 237 -59.86 15.29 0.95
N GLY A 238 -59.85 15.79 -0.30
CA GLY A 238 -60.96 16.54 -0.88
C GLY A 238 -62.21 15.67 -1.04
N LEU A 239 -62.05 14.51 -1.66
CA LEU A 239 -63.13 13.57 -1.91
C LEU A 239 -63.77 13.04 -0.62
N GLU A 240 -62.99 12.79 0.43
CA GLU A 240 -63.50 12.38 1.73
C GLU A 240 -64.37 13.45 2.40
N ARG A 241 -64.03 14.73 2.22
CA ARG A 241 -64.85 15.85 2.68
C ARG A 241 -66.17 15.94 1.91
N ASP A 242 -66.12 15.78 0.59
CA ASP A 242 -67.33 15.77 -0.25
C ASP A 242 -68.26 14.61 0.14
N LEU A 243 -67.68 13.42 0.37
CA LEU A 243 -68.41 12.23 0.79
C LEU A 243 -69.05 12.43 2.18
N ALA A 244 -68.33 13.05 3.12
CA ALA A 244 -68.87 13.40 4.43
C ALA A 244 -70.04 14.42 4.32
N ALA A 245 -69.94 15.40 3.41
CA ALA A 245 -71.01 16.38 3.17
C ALA A 245 -72.26 15.71 2.57
N VAL A 246 -72.10 14.82 1.58
CA VAL A 246 -73.21 14.06 0.99
C VAL A 246 -73.87 13.15 2.02
N ARG A 247 -73.09 12.44 2.85
CA ARG A 247 -73.62 11.64 3.97
C ARG A 247 -74.42 12.48 4.96
N GLY A 248 -73.92 13.67 5.30
CA GLY A 248 -74.66 14.62 6.13
C GLY A 248 -76.00 15.02 5.52
N ARG A 249 -76.03 15.29 4.20
CA ARG A 249 -77.26 15.60 3.46
C ARG A 249 -78.24 14.41 3.43
N ILE A 250 -77.75 13.19 3.19
CA ILE A 250 -78.56 11.96 3.22
C ILE A 250 -79.23 11.82 4.59
N ALA A 251 -78.47 11.92 5.68
CA ALA A 251 -79.01 11.79 7.04
C ALA A 251 -80.06 12.88 7.36
N ALA A 252 -79.91 14.10 6.83
CA ALA A 252 -80.91 15.16 6.96
C ALA A 252 -82.18 14.86 6.16
N LEU A 253 -82.03 14.41 4.90
CA LEU A 253 -83.15 14.02 4.04
C LEU A 253 -83.93 12.84 4.61
N GLU A 254 -83.25 11.83 5.17
CA GLU A 254 -83.89 10.68 5.83
C GLU A 254 -84.75 11.12 7.02
N LYS A 255 -84.22 12.01 7.89
CA LYS A 255 -84.97 12.55 9.02
C LYS A 255 -86.20 13.33 8.58
N GLU A 256 -86.09 14.14 7.54
CA GLU A 256 -87.20 14.96 7.05
C GLU A 256 -88.24 14.11 6.30
N ALA A 257 -87.80 13.11 5.52
CA ALA A 257 -88.67 12.14 4.88
C ALA A 257 -89.46 11.34 5.93
N ALA A 258 -88.82 10.89 7.02
CA ALA A 258 -89.49 10.19 8.10
C ALA A 258 -90.57 11.06 8.79
N ARG A 259 -90.35 12.38 8.92
CA ARG A 259 -91.38 13.32 9.43
C ARG A 259 -92.55 13.47 8.46
N GLN A 260 -92.26 13.66 7.17
CA GLN A 260 -93.29 13.81 6.13
C GLN A 260 -94.09 12.51 5.92
N ALA A 261 -93.48 11.34 6.15
CA ALA A 261 -94.14 10.04 6.11
C ALA A 261 -95.27 9.92 7.16
N GLN A 262 -95.20 10.69 8.24
CA GLN A 262 -96.21 10.70 9.30
C GLN A 262 -97.36 11.67 9.02
N LEU A 263 -97.22 12.54 8.01
CA LEU A 263 -98.24 13.52 7.61
C LEU A 263 -99.04 12.96 6.41
N VAL A 264 -100.31 12.63 6.63
CA VAL A 264 -101.24 12.18 5.56
C VAL A 264 -101.73 13.41 4.79
N SER A 265 -101.50 13.48 3.47
CA SER A 265 -102.14 14.49 2.61
C SER A 265 -102.93 13.85 1.48
N LEU A 266 -104.18 14.30 1.32
CA LEU A 266 -105.24 13.60 0.57
C LEU A 266 -105.29 13.89 -0.94
N ASN A 267 -104.32 14.59 -1.53
CA ASN A 267 -104.46 15.09 -2.92
C ASN A 267 -103.20 14.92 -3.78
N THR A 268 -102.63 13.72 -3.88
CA THR A 268 -101.68 13.42 -4.97
C THR A 268 -102.40 12.75 -6.13
N SER A 269 -102.24 13.32 -7.33
CA SER A 269 -102.90 12.82 -8.54
C SER A 269 -102.32 11.46 -8.96
N PRO A 270 -103.15 10.48 -9.37
CA PRO A 270 -102.71 9.16 -9.80
C PRO A 270 -101.63 9.16 -10.90
N GLU A 271 -101.63 10.18 -11.77
CA GLU A 271 -100.65 10.33 -12.86
C GLU A 271 -99.24 10.60 -12.35
N SER A 272 -99.09 11.42 -11.31
CA SER A 272 -97.78 11.75 -10.73
C SER A 272 -97.14 10.55 -10.03
N LEU A 273 -97.96 9.73 -9.37
CA LEU A 273 -97.58 8.45 -8.76
C LEU A 273 -97.10 7.46 -9.83
N ALA A 274 -97.83 7.34 -10.95
CA ALA A 274 -97.42 6.47 -12.06
C ALA A 274 -96.08 6.88 -12.69
N ILE A 275 -95.82 8.18 -12.86
CA ILE A 275 -94.54 8.68 -13.42
C ILE A 275 -93.36 8.36 -12.48
N ILE A 276 -93.55 8.50 -11.16
CA ILE A 276 -92.52 8.21 -10.16
C ILE A 276 -92.22 6.71 -10.09
N GLY A 277 -93.26 5.87 -10.09
CA GLY A 277 -93.11 4.41 -10.11
C GLY A 277 -92.40 3.91 -11.37
N LYS A 278 -92.76 4.46 -12.54
CA LYS A 278 -92.10 4.13 -13.81
C LYS A 278 -90.61 4.52 -13.80
N ARG A 279 -90.27 5.72 -13.31
CA ARG A 279 -88.86 6.16 -13.18
C ARG A 279 -88.05 5.28 -12.24
N LEU A 280 -88.65 4.82 -11.14
CA LEU A 280 -87.98 3.93 -10.20
C LEU A 280 -87.71 2.54 -10.81
N GLN A 281 -88.68 1.98 -11.53
CA GLN A 281 -88.51 0.72 -12.26
C GLN A 281 -87.44 0.83 -13.36
N GLU A 282 -87.43 1.93 -14.12
CA GLU A 282 -86.40 2.22 -15.12
C GLU A 282 -85.01 2.33 -14.48
N ALA A 283 -84.90 3.01 -13.33
CA ALA A 283 -83.65 3.13 -12.58
C ALA A 283 -83.15 1.78 -12.01
N GLN A 284 -84.05 0.93 -11.51
CA GLN A 284 -83.71 -0.42 -11.04
C GLN A 284 -83.25 -1.33 -12.20
N ALA A 285 -83.93 -1.27 -13.34
CA ALA A 285 -83.56 -2.04 -14.53
C ALA A 285 -82.20 -1.59 -15.08
N ALA A 286 -81.95 -0.27 -15.13
CA ALA A 286 -80.67 0.29 -15.53
C ALA A 286 -79.54 -0.12 -14.58
N LEU A 287 -79.74 -0.03 -13.26
CA LEU A 287 -78.73 -0.44 -12.27
C LEU A 287 -78.44 -1.94 -12.35
N LYS A 288 -79.44 -2.79 -12.54
CA LYS A 288 -79.26 -4.23 -12.75
C LYS A 288 -78.39 -4.50 -13.99
N GLN A 289 -78.67 -3.81 -15.09
CA GLN A 289 -77.91 -3.95 -16.32
C GLN A 289 -76.46 -3.45 -16.17
N GLU A 290 -76.24 -2.33 -15.47
CA GLU A 290 -74.90 -1.80 -15.17
C GLU A 290 -74.09 -2.74 -14.27
N THR A 291 -74.73 -3.31 -13.24
CA THR A 291 -74.12 -4.29 -12.33
C THR A 291 -73.64 -5.52 -13.11
N GLU A 292 -74.44 -6.01 -14.06
CA GLU A 292 -74.09 -7.21 -14.81
C GLU A 292 -73.04 -6.96 -15.90
N LYS A 293 -73.01 -5.77 -16.48
CA LYS A 293 -71.87 -5.32 -17.30
C LYS A 293 -70.58 -5.22 -16.48
N ALA A 294 -70.64 -4.64 -15.28
CA ALA A 294 -69.49 -4.54 -14.39
C ALA A 294 -69.00 -5.93 -13.95
N ARG A 295 -69.92 -6.86 -13.68
CA ARG A 295 -69.61 -8.25 -13.36
C ARG A 295 -68.86 -8.94 -14.49
N GLN A 296 -69.34 -8.81 -15.73
CA GLN A 296 -68.67 -9.39 -16.89
C GLN A 296 -67.26 -8.82 -17.08
N ALA A 297 -67.09 -7.50 -16.94
CA ALA A 297 -65.78 -6.86 -17.03
C ALA A 297 -64.83 -7.32 -15.91
N TYR A 298 -65.33 -7.49 -14.68
CA TYR A 298 -64.57 -8.05 -13.57
C TYR A 298 -64.13 -9.49 -13.85
N LEU A 299 -65.02 -10.36 -14.32
CA LEU A 299 -64.69 -11.75 -14.64
C LEU A 299 -63.65 -11.84 -15.77
N ALA A 300 -63.74 -10.98 -16.80
CA ALA A 300 -62.75 -10.91 -17.86
C ALA A 300 -61.36 -10.49 -17.32
N ALA A 301 -61.31 -9.46 -16.47
CA ALA A 301 -60.08 -9.02 -15.83
C ALA A 301 -59.50 -10.08 -14.87
N ALA A 302 -60.35 -10.83 -14.15
CA ALA A 302 -59.94 -11.94 -13.30
C ALA A 302 -59.28 -13.05 -14.12
N LYS A 303 -59.88 -13.43 -15.26
CA LYS A 303 -59.31 -14.41 -16.18
C LYS A 303 -57.97 -13.95 -16.78
N ALA A 304 -57.85 -12.66 -17.11
CA ALA A 304 -56.59 -12.09 -17.60
C ALA A 304 -55.48 -12.13 -16.54
N LEU A 305 -55.82 -11.85 -15.28
CA LEU A 305 -54.89 -11.97 -14.16
C LEU A 305 -54.45 -13.42 -13.90
N GLU A 306 -55.37 -14.38 -14.02
CA GLU A 306 -55.07 -15.80 -13.88
C GLU A 306 -54.14 -16.29 -15.00
N ALA A 307 -54.45 -15.96 -16.26
CA ALA A 307 -53.59 -16.25 -17.39
C ALA A 307 -52.20 -15.59 -17.29
N PHE A 308 -52.11 -14.41 -16.66
CA PHE A 308 -50.83 -13.77 -16.37
C PHE A 308 -50.04 -14.54 -15.30
N LYS A 309 -50.69 -14.95 -14.20
CA LYS A 309 -50.03 -15.73 -13.13
C LYS A 309 -49.46 -17.05 -13.63
N GLU A 310 -50.11 -17.71 -14.59
CA GLU A 310 -49.61 -18.95 -15.19
C GLU A 310 -48.33 -18.75 -16.01
N ARG A 311 -48.11 -17.54 -16.56
CA ARG A 311 -46.93 -17.21 -17.38
C ARG A 311 -45.89 -16.33 -16.70
N GLU A 312 -46.18 -15.80 -15.51
CA GLU A 312 -45.25 -14.91 -14.82
C GLU A 312 -43.99 -15.68 -14.39
N ARG A 313 -42.81 -15.12 -14.71
CA ARG A 313 -41.50 -15.70 -14.37
C ARG A 313 -40.66 -14.76 -13.52
N ILE A 314 -41.29 -13.74 -12.91
CA ILE A 314 -40.61 -12.71 -12.11
C ILE A 314 -39.75 -13.36 -11.01
N ALA A 315 -40.31 -14.30 -10.25
CA ALA A 315 -39.58 -14.98 -9.18
C ALA A 315 -38.42 -15.84 -9.70
N GLU A 316 -38.63 -16.56 -10.81
CA GLU A 316 -37.59 -17.37 -11.47
C GLU A 316 -36.43 -16.49 -11.94
N TRP A 317 -36.73 -15.40 -12.65
CA TRP A 317 -35.72 -14.47 -13.17
C TRP A 317 -35.01 -13.69 -12.06
N GLN A 318 -35.70 -13.33 -10.97
CA GLN A 318 -35.04 -12.78 -9.78
C GLN A 318 -34.08 -13.79 -9.14
N GLY A 319 -34.48 -15.06 -9.07
CA GLY A 319 -33.63 -16.16 -8.64
C GLY A 319 -32.39 -16.33 -9.53
N GLU A 320 -32.58 -16.36 -10.85
CA GLU A 320 -31.49 -16.44 -11.85
C GLU A 320 -30.55 -15.22 -11.74
N LEU A 321 -31.09 -14.00 -11.63
CA LEU A 321 -30.28 -12.79 -11.43
C LEU A 321 -29.42 -12.84 -10.17
N ASN A 322 -29.98 -13.34 -9.06
CA ASN A 322 -29.26 -13.51 -7.81
C ASN A 322 -28.13 -14.54 -7.95
N GLN A 323 -28.37 -15.67 -8.62
CA GLN A 323 -27.34 -16.67 -8.90
C GLN A 323 -26.23 -16.14 -9.81
N LEU A 324 -26.60 -15.47 -10.90
CA LEU A 324 -25.65 -14.86 -11.84
C LEU A 324 -24.80 -13.76 -11.17
N SER A 325 -25.41 -12.99 -10.27
CA SER A 325 -24.69 -11.95 -9.51
C SER A 325 -23.72 -12.57 -8.49
N ARG A 326 -24.09 -13.67 -7.82
CA ARG A 326 -23.17 -14.45 -6.98
C ARG A 326 -22.02 -15.03 -7.80
N ARG A 327 -22.32 -15.60 -8.98
CA ARG A 327 -21.31 -16.14 -9.89
C ARG A 327 -20.32 -15.06 -10.36
N LEU A 328 -20.79 -13.85 -10.66
CA LEU A 328 -19.90 -12.72 -10.97
C LEU A 328 -18.98 -12.35 -9.81
N ALA A 329 -19.49 -12.36 -8.58
CA ALA A 329 -18.67 -12.11 -7.40
C ALA A 329 -17.60 -13.21 -7.21
N GLU A 330 -17.97 -14.48 -7.38
CA GLU A 330 -17.05 -15.62 -7.34
C GLU A 330 -15.95 -15.50 -8.41
N ILE A 331 -16.33 -15.15 -9.65
CA ILE A 331 -15.38 -14.90 -10.75
C ILE A 331 -14.42 -13.76 -10.37
N GLY A 332 -14.94 -12.66 -9.81
CA GLY A 332 -14.13 -11.53 -9.37
C GLY A 332 -13.09 -11.93 -8.31
N VAL A 333 -13.50 -12.74 -7.33
CA VAL A 333 -12.59 -13.29 -6.31
C VAL A 333 -11.54 -14.20 -6.93
N ARG A 334 -11.93 -15.11 -7.84
CA ARG A 334 -11.00 -16.03 -8.48
C ARG A 334 -9.98 -15.29 -9.35
N LEU A 335 -10.40 -14.26 -10.10
CA LEU A 335 -9.49 -13.42 -10.88
C LEU A 335 -8.46 -12.70 -10.00
N ALA A 336 -8.87 -12.21 -8.83
CA ALA A 336 -7.94 -11.57 -7.88
C ALA A 336 -6.93 -12.59 -7.30
N GLN A 337 -7.37 -13.81 -7.00
CA GLN A 337 -6.49 -14.91 -6.57
C GLN A 337 -5.49 -15.27 -7.67
N ILE A 338 -5.96 -15.47 -8.90
CA ILE A 338 -5.12 -15.76 -10.07
C ILE A 338 -4.07 -14.65 -10.26
N ALA A 339 -4.45 -13.37 -10.16
CA ALA A 339 -3.51 -12.27 -10.28
C ALA A 339 -2.40 -12.33 -9.23
N THR A 340 -2.74 -12.69 -7.98
CA THR A 340 -1.78 -12.82 -6.87
C THR A 340 -0.87 -14.04 -7.07
N GLU A 341 -1.45 -15.19 -7.41
CA GLU A 341 -0.72 -16.43 -7.71
C GLU A 341 0.27 -16.20 -8.87
N ARG A 342 -0.19 -15.55 -9.95
CA ARG A 342 0.62 -15.25 -11.12
C ARG A 342 1.78 -14.34 -10.77
N ALA A 343 1.55 -13.24 -10.06
CA ALA A 343 2.60 -12.32 -9.64
C ALA A 343 3.67 -13.02 -8.78
N SER A 344 3.26 -13.91 -7.86
CA SER A 344 4.21 -14.69 -7.04
C SER A 344 5.06 -15.65 -7.88
N LYS A 345 4.47 -16.31 -8.88
CA LYS A 345 5.17 -17.24 -9.78
C LYS A 345 6.07 -16.50 -10.76
N GLU A 346 5.67 -15.34 -11.26
CA GLU A 346 6.49 -14.47 -12.11
C GLU A 346 7.72 -13.98 -11.36
N ALA A 347 7.58 -13.58 -10.08
CA ALA A 347 8.70 -13.19 -9.24
C ALA A 347 9.67 -14.37 -9.00
N ALA A 348 9.15 -15.56 -8.70
CA ALA A 348 9.96 -16.77 -8.55
C ALA A 348 10.69 -17.16 -9.85
N LEU A 349 10.01 -17.04 -11.00
CA LEU A 349 10.59 -17.30 -12.31
C LEU A 349 11.71 -16.31 -12.61
N LYS A 350 11.52 -15.01 -12.35
CA LYS A 350 12.53 -13.97 -12.52
C LYS A 350 13.78 -14.25 -11.66
N GLY A 351 13.59 -14.72 -10.43
CA GLY A 351 14.70 -15.15 -9.56
C GLY A 351 15.46 -16.36 -10.10
N LEU A 352 14.75 -17.38 -10.58
CA LEU A 352 15.34 -18.58 -11.20
C LEU A 352 16.07 -18.26 -12.50
N GLU A 353 15.51 -17.37 -13.34
CA GLU A 353 16.15 -16.90 -14.56
C GLU A 353 17.44 -16.12 -14.27
N GLY A 354 17.48 -15.36 -13.17
CA GLY A 354 18.70 -14.75 -12.66
C GLY A 354 19.76 -15.78 -12.27
N ALA A 355 19.40 -16.80 -11.48
CA ALA A 355 20.31 -17.87 -11.09
C ALA A 355 20.83 -18.68 -12.31
N LEU A 356 19.96 -18.96 -13.29
CA LEU A 356 20.34 -19.61 -14.55
C LEU A 356 21.28 -18.78 -15.42
N ALA A 357 21.32 -17.45 -15.24
CA ALA A 357 22.25 -16.58 -15.96
C ALA A 357 23.65 -16.56 -15.32
N GLU A 358 23.75 -16.81 -14.01
CA GLU A 358 25.02 -16.89 -13.28
C GLU A 358 25.67 -18.28 -13.37
N GLU A 359 24.86 -19.34 -13.52
CA GLU A 359 25.34 -20.71 -13.64
C GLU A 359 25.72 -21.08 -15.09
N PRO A 360 26.98 -21.48 -15.36
CA PRO A 360 27.37 -21.95 -16.68
C PRO A 360 26.69 -23.28 -17.03
N LYS A 361 26.27 -23.45 -18.28
CA LYS A 361 25.60 -24.68 -18.77
C LYS A 361 26.46 -25.94 -18.67
N VAL A 362 27.78 -25.78 -18.81
CA VAL A 362 28.78 -26.86 -18.80
C VAL A 362 29.97 -26.42 -17.96
N LEU A 363 30.53 -27.35 -17.19
CA LEU A 363 31.74 -27.18 -16.40
C LEU A 363 32.90 -27.86 -17.12
N ASP A 364 34.02 -27.14 -17.30
CA ASP A 364 35.27 -27.72 -17.77
C ASP A 364 35.95 -28.44 -16.60
N VAL A 365 35.78 -29.76 -16.53
CA VAL A 365 36.39 -30.59 -15.47
C VAL A 365 37.70 -31.16 -15.98
N MET A 366 38.80 -30.92 -15.27
CA MET A 366 40.08 -31.56 -15.56
C MET A 366 40.16 -32.91 -14.85
N ARG A 367 40.11 -34.00 -15.61
CA ARG A 367 40.37 -35.36 -15.13
C ARG A 367 41.79 -35.79 -15.47
N GLU A 368 42.47 -36.44 -14.54
CA GLU A 368 43.71 -37.14 -14.86
C GLU A 368 43.39 -38.35 -15.73
N VAL A 369 44.16 -38.54 -16.80
CA VAL A 369 44.01 -39.63 -17.78
C VAL A 369 44.02 -41.02 -17.12
N VAL A 370 44.62 -41.15 -15.95
CA VAL A 370 44.73 -42.40 -15.16
C VAL A 370 43.41 -42.78 -14.46
N ALA A 371 42.49 -41.83 -14.26
CA ALA A 371 41.21 -42.06 -13.59
C ALA A 371 40.07 -42.51 -14.53
N ASP A 372 40.30 -42.55 -15.84
CA ASP A 372 39.34 -43.05 -16.82
C ASP A 372 39.37 -44.59 -16.84
N PRO A 373 38.27 -45.30 -16.54
CA PRO A 373 38.26 -46.77 -16.43
C PRO A 373 38.60 -47.49 -17.74
N VAL A 374 38.41 -46.84 -18.90
CA VAL A 374 38.76 -47.40 -20.22
C VAL A 374 40.27 -47.28 -20.47
N VAL A 375 40.87 -46.16 -20.04
CA VAL A 375 42.32 -45.93 -20.14
C VAL A 375 43.06 -46.74 -19.08
N ALA A 376 42.54 -46.84 -17.85
CA ALA A 376 43.09 -47.70 -16.79
C ALA A 376 43.14 -49.18 -17.22
N ALA A 377 42.14 -49.67 -17.96
CA ALA A 377 42.12 -51.02 -18.53
C ALA A 377 43.12 -51.22 -19.68
N ALA A 378 43.46 -50.17 -20.43
CA ALA A 378 44.47 -50.19 -21.49
C ALA A 378 45.91 -50.07 -20.95
N VAL A 379 46.10 -49.29 -19.87
CA VAL A 379 47.39 -49.02 -19.19
C VAL A 379 47.93 -50.24 -18.43
N ALA A 380 47.07 -51.19 -18.04
CA ALA A 380 47.49 -52.46 -17.43
C ALA A 380 48.38 -53.35 -18.34
N LYS A 381 48.57 -52.99 -19.62
CA LYS A 381 49.36 -53.76 -20.60
C LYS A 381 50.75 -53.19 -20.95
N GLY A 382 51.17 -52.03 -20.41
CA GLY A 382 52.58 -51.61 -20.49
C GLY A 382 52.83 -50.10 -20.66
N ASP A 383 53.84 -49.65 -19.92
CA ASP A 383 54.52 -48.34 -19.87
C ASP A 383 53.77 -47.17 -19.19
N LEU A 384 54.27 -46.77 -18.01
CA LEU A 384 53.50 -46.07 -16.96
C LEU A 384 53.98 -44.65 -16.63
N GLU A 385 55.12 -44.17 -17.12
CA GLU A 385 55.62 -42.84 -16.72
C GLU A 385 55.20 -41.69 -17.65
N ALA A 386 54.80 -41.96 -18.90
CA ALA A 386 54.46 -40.93 -19.88
C ALA A 386 53.01 -40.39 -19.78
N LEU A 387 52.12 -41.10 -19.09
CA LEU A 387 50.70 -40.74 -18.96
C LEU A 387 50.37 -40.10 -17.59
N ALA A 388 51.27 -40.24 -16.61
CA ALA A 388 51.15 -39.63 -15.29
C ALA A 388 51.35 -38.10 -15.40
N GLY A 389 50.25 -37.35 -15.39
CA GLY A 389 50.23 -35.89 -15.49
C GLY A 389 49.49 -35.32 -16.69
N LEU A 390 49.01 -36.16 -17.62
CA LEU A 390 48.09 -35.71 -18.68
C LEU A 390 46.71 -35.43 -18.07
N LYS A 391 46.22 -34.20 -18.24
CA LYS A 391 44.90 -33.74 -17.80
C LYS A 391 43.98 -33.62 -19.01
N LEU A 392 42.93 -34.42 -19.04
CA LEU A 392 41.83 -34.32 -19.99
C LEU A 392 40.88 -33.22 -19.51
N ARG A 393 40.66 -32.19 -20.34
CA ARG A 393 39.51 -31.29 -20.18
C ARG A 393 38.28 -31.99 -20.74
N VAL A 394 37.33 -32.30 -19.88
CA VAL A 394 36.03 -32.86 -20.26
C VAL A 394 34.96 -31.84 -19.89
N GLN A 395 34.10 -31.50 -20.84
CA GLN A 395 32.92 -30.68 -20.56
C GLN A 395 31.81 -31.57 -20.02
N GLU A 396 31.46 -31.37 -18.75
CA GLU A 396 30.32 -32.04 -18.12
C GLU A 396 29.16 -31.05 -17.97
N VAL A 397 27.92 -31.50 -18.14
CA VAL A 397 26.73 -30.66 -17.91
C VAL A 397 26.72 -30.24 -16.45
N ASN A 398 26.56 -28.95 -16.19
CA ASN A 398 26.50 -28.46 -14.83
C ASN A 398 25.30 -29.10 -14.10
N PRO A 399 25.53 -29.88 -13.03
CA PRO A 399 24.46 -30.62 -12.35
C PRO A 399 23.45 -29.69 -11.66
N ALA A 400 23.80 -28.45 -11.36
CA ALA A 400 22.90 -27.45 -10.79
C ALA A 400 22.06 -26.71 -11.85
N TYR A 401 22.51 -26.65 -13.11
CA TYR A 401 21.80 -25.96 -14.20
C TYR A 401 20.50 -26.66 -14.65
N ALA A 402 20.56 -27.99 -14.86
CA ALA A 402 19.42 -28.78 -15.32
C ALA A 402 18.15 -28.72 -14.41
N PRO A 403 18.26 -28.86 -13.08
CA PRO A 403 17.10 -28.74 -12.20
C PRO A 403 16.52 -27.32 -12.18
N LEU A 404 17.36 -26.28 -12.22
CA LEU A 404 16.91 -24.88 -12.29
C LEU A 404 16.13 -24.61 -13.58
N LEU A 405 16.61 -25.10 -14.73
CA LEU A 405 15.92 -24.98 -16.02
C LEU A 405 14.55 -25.67 -15.99
N THR A 406 14.50 -26.87 -15.41
CA THR A 406 13.25 -27.64 -15.28
C THR A 406 12.22 -26.89 -14.42
N GLN A 407 12.66 -26.28 -13.31
CA GLN A 407 11.81 -25.45 -12.45
C GLN A 407 11.29 -24.20 -13.19
N ALA A 408 12.16 -23.51 -13.95
CA ALA A 408 11.78 -22.34 -14.73
C ALA A 408 10.73 -22.69 -15.81
N VAL A 409 10.93 -23.79 -16.55
CA VAL A 409 9.95 -24.26 -17.56
C VAL A 409 8.62 -24.63 -16.90
N SER A 410 8.65 -25.30 -15.75
CA SER A 410 7.44 -25.61 -14.98
C SER A 410 6.69 -24.34 -14.55
N LEU A 411 7.38 -23.33 -14.02
CA LEU A 411 6.75 -22.06 -13.64
C LEU A 411 6.14 -21.32 -14.84
N ARG A 412 6.83 -21.30 -15.98
CA ARG A 412 6.29 -20.71 -17.22
C ARG A 412 4.99 -21.40 -17.65
N SER A 413 4.95 -22.73 -17.62
CA SER A 413 3.73 -23.49 -17.93
C SER A 413 2.59 -23.17 -16.96
N GLN A 414 2.88 -23.07 -15.66
CA GLN A 414 1.88 -22.70 -14.65
C GLN A 414 1.34 -21.28 -14.85
N ILE A 415 2.21 -20.31 -15.18
CA ILE A 415 1.81 -18.92 -15.48
C ILE A 415 0.88 -18.91 -16.70
N GLN A 416 1.23 -19.61 -17.79
CA GLN A 416 0.36 -19.71 -18.96
C GLN A 416 -0.99 -20.36 -18.65
N GLY A 417 -1.02 -21.39 -17.79
CA GLY A 417 -2.26 -22.00 -17.33
C GLY A 417 -3.16 -21.01 -16.59
N LEU A 418 -2.57 -20.21 -15.68
CA LEU A 418 -3.27 -19.15 -14.96
C LEU A 418 -3.80 -18.04 -15.89
N GLU A 419 -3.03 -17.66 -16.92
CA GLU A 419 -3.48 -16.68 -17.92
C GLU A 419 -4.66 -17.19 -18.75
N ALA A 420 -4.61 -18.46 -19.17
CA ALA A 420 -5.70 -19.09 -19.91
C ALA A 420 -6.99 -19.19 -19.06
N GLU A 421 -6.85 -19.56 -17.78
CA GLU A 421 -7.96 -19.57 -16.83
C GLU A 421 -8.56 -18.16 -16.66
N ALA A 422 -7.72 -17.13 -16.47
CA ALA A 422 -8.18 -15.75 -16.36
C ALA A 422 -8.94 -15.29 -17.62
N GLN A 423 -8.46 -15.60 -18.81
CA GLN A 423 -9.15 -15.25 -20.06
C GLN A 423 -10.50 -15.97 -20.20
N ALA A 424 -10.59 -17.24 -19.79
CA ALA A 424 -11.86 -17.98 -19.80
C ALA A 424 -12.88 -17.35 -18.85
N LEU A 425 -12.45 -17.00 -17.64
CA LEU A 425 -13.29 -16.34 -16.63
C LEU A 425 -13.76 -14.95 -17.08
N LEU A 426 -12.91 -14.17 -17.78
CA LEU A 426 -13.29 -12.87 -18.34
C LEU A 426 -14.39 -13.00 -19.42
N LYS A 427 -14.29 -14.03 -20.28
CA LYS A 427 -15.34 -14.32 -21.27
C LYS A 427 -16.65 -14.75 -20.61
N GLU A 428 -16.57 -15.57 -19.56
CA GLU A 428 -17.73 -15.98 -18.76
C GLU A 428 -18.38 -14.75 -18.10
N GLN A 429 -17.58 -13.84 -17.52
CA GLN A 429 -18.05 -12.59 -16.94
C GLN A 429 -18.82 -11.72 -17.96
N GLU A 430 -18.32 -11.61 -19.19
CA GLU A 430 -18.99 -10.85 -20.24
C GLU A 430 -20.34 -11.49 -20.64
N ALA A 431 -20.36 -12.81 -20.83
CA ALA A 431 -21.58 -13.55 -21.13
C ALA A 431 -22.65 -13.41 -20.02
N ILE A 432 -22.22 -13.52 -18.75
CA ILE A 432 -23.12 -13.32 -17.60
C ILE A 432 -23.64 -11.88 -17.56
N SER A 433 -22.78 -10.89 -17.83
CA SER A 433 -23.17 -9.47 -17.82
C SER A 433 -24.24 -9.16 -18.88
N GLN A 434 -24.08 -9.73 -20.09
CA GLN A 434 -25.09 -9.64 -21.16
C GLN A 434 -26.40 -10.33 -20.74
N ARG A 435 -26.32 -11.53 -20.15
CA ARG A 435 -27.48 -12.26 -19.65
C ARG A 435 -28.24 -11.47 -18.57
N ILE A 436 -27.53 -10.89 -17.59
CA ILE A 436 -28.12 -10.03 -16.54
C ILE A 436 -28.86 -8.85 -17.18
N THR A 437 -28.25 -8.21 -18.17
CA THR A 437 -28.87 -7.07 -18.87
C THR A 437 -30.18 -7.49 -19.55
N SER A 438 -30.18 -8.63 -20.26
CA SER A 438 -31.38 -9.16 -20.90
C SER A 438 -32.47 -9.54 -19.89
N LEU A 439 -32.11 -10.19 -18.78
CA LEU A 439 -33.04 -10.55 -17.71
C LEU A 439 -33.66 -9.32 -17.05
N ARG A 440 -32.87 -8.26 -16.80
CA ARG A 440 -33.38 -7.00 -16.25
C ARG A 440 -34.42 -6.35 -17.16
N GLN A 441 -34.22 -6.39 -18.47
CA GLN A 441 -35.19 -5.88 -19.44
C GLN A 441 -36.49 -6.70 -19.44
N LEU A 442 -36.39 -8.03 -19.44
CA LEU A 442 -37.54 -8.94 -19.38
C LEU A 442 -38.33 -8.77 -18.07
N LEU A 443 -37.61 -8.69 -16.94
CA LEU A 443 -38.19 -8.47 -15.63
C LEU A 443 -38.97 -7.14 -15.60
N ALA A 444 -38.35 -6.05 -16.05
CA ALA A 444 -39.00 -4.74 -16.08
C ALA A 444 -40.24 -4.72 -16.98
N ALA A 445 -40.22 -5.43 -18.12
CA ALA A 445 -41.38 -5.55 -18.99
C ALA A 445 -42.52 -6.33 -18.32
N GLN A 446 -42.21 -7.46 -17.69
CA GLN A 446 -43.22 -8.31 -17.05
C GLN A 446 -43.76 -7.70 -15.75
N GLU A 447 -42.95 -6.94 -15.01
CA GLU A 447 -43.41 -6.15 -13.85
C GLU A 447 -44.41 -5.07 -14.27
N ARG A 448 -44.15 -4.35 -15.37
CA ARG A 448 -45.11 -3.37 -15.93
C ARG A 448 -46.42 -4.03 -16.37
N GLU A 449 -46.33 -5.21 -16.98
CA GLU A 449 -47.51 -5.98 -17.37
C GLU A 449 -48.32 -6.43 -16.15
N LYS A 450 -47.65 -6.93 -15.11
CA LYS A 450 -48.27 -7.29 -13.82
C LYS A 450 -49.00 -6.10 -13.21
N GLU A 451 -48.36 -4.95 -13.17
CA GLU A 451 -48.95 -3.70 -12.65
C GLU A 451 -50.22 -3.33 -13.43
N ALA A 452 -50.15 -3.35 -14.76
CA ALA A 452 -51.29 -3.02 -15.63
C ALA A 452 -52.47 -3.97 -15.41
N ILE A 453 -52.24 -5.28 -15.42
CA ILE A 453 -53.30 -6.30 -15.26
C ILE A 453 -53.88 -6.27 -13.84
N THR A 454 -53.04 -6.09 -12.82
CA THR A 454 -53.50 -6.01 -11.41
C THR A 454 -54.35 -4.75 -11.20
N LEU A 455 -53.96 -3.62 -11.81
CA LEU A 455 -54.75 -2.38 -11.80
C LEU A 455 -56.10 -2.58 -12.47
N GLU A 456 -56.13 -3.19 -13.65
CA GLU A 456 -57.38 -3.47 -14.37
C GLU A 456 -58.28 -4.38 -13.52
N TYR A 457 -57.75 -5.46 -12.96
CA TYR A 457 -58.50 -6.33 -12.05
C TYR A 457 -59.10 -5.57 -10.85
N ASN A 458 -58.29 -4.80 -10.12
CA ASN A 458 -58.74 -4.09 -8.93
C ASN A 458 -59.79 -3.02 -9.25
N THR A 459 -59.60 -2.27 -10.34
CA THR A 459 -60.56 -1.24 -10.78
C THR A 459 -61.89 -1.84 -11.20
N LYS A 460 -61.89 -2.94 -11.97
CA LYS A 460 -63.13 -3.65 -12.35
C LYS A 460 -63.81 -4.30 -11.14
N LYS A 461 -63.02 -4.87 -10.21
CA LYS A 461 -63.54 -5.45 -8.95
C LYS A 461 -64.24 -4.40 -8.11
N ALA A 462 -63.59 -3.26 -7.85
CA ALA A 462 -64.17 -2.17 -7.08
C ALA A 462 -65.45 -1.62 -7.71
N ALA A 463 -65.47 -1.47 -9.05
CA ALA A 463 -66.68 -1.06 -9.76
C ALA A 463 -67.82 -2.07 -9.58
N TYR A 464 -67.55 -3.37 -9.74
CA TYR A 464 -68.55 -4.41 -9.52
C TYR A 464 -69.09 -4.43 -8.08
N GLU A 465 -68.21 -4.35 -7.08
CA GLU A 465 -68.60 -4.34 -5.66
C GLU A 465 -69.47 -3.11 -5.32
N ALA A 466 -69.14 -1.94 -5.87
CA ALA A 466 -69.94 -0.73 -5.69
C ALA A 466 -71.34 -0.85 -6.32
N PHE A 467 -71.45 -1.35 -7.55
CA PHE A 467 -72.74 -1.56 -8.20
C PHE A 467 -73.57 -2.64 -7.51
N ARG A 468 -72.93 -3.74 -7.08
CA ARG A 468 -73.58 -4.83 -6.37
C ARG A 468 -74.13 -4.39 -5.01
N ALA A 469 -73.32 -3.70 -4.20
CA ALA A 469 -73.76 -3.19 -2.90
C ALA A 469 -75.00 -2.30 -3.04
N ARG A 470 -75.04 -1.47 -4.10
CA ARG A 470 -76.20 -0.61 -4.41
C ARG A 470 -77.41 -1.39 -4.89
N TYR A 471 -77.22 -2.41 -5.74
CA TYR A 471 -78.29 -3.29 -6.18
C TYR A 471 -78.92 -4.02 -4.98
N ASP A 472 -78.09 -4.58 -4.09
CA ASP A 472 -78.53 -5.28 -2.89
C ASP A 472 -79.26 -4.33 -1.90
N GLN A 473 -78.80 -3.09 -1.75
CA GLN A 473 -79.49 -2.06 -0.95
C GLN A 473 -80.87 -1.70 -1.51
N ILE A 474 -81.00 -1.52 -2.82
CA ILE A 474 -82.29 -1.20 -3.46
C ILE A 474 -83.23 -2.41 -3.49
N ALA A 475 -82.70 -3.63 -3.60
CA ALA A 475 -83.47 -4.88 -3.55
C ALA A 475 -83.99 -5.19 -2.13
N ASN A 476 -83.29 -4.75 -1.09
CA ASN A 476 -83.71 -4.89 0.30
C ASN A 476 -84.67 -3.78 0.79
N LEU A 477 -84.93 -2.75 -0.01
CA LEU A 477 -86.07 -1.85 0.20
C LEU A 477 -87.35 -2.65 -0.07
N SER A 478 -88.15 -2.90 0.96
CA SER A 478 -89.26 -3.86 0.93
C SER A 478 -90.36 -3.47 -0.06
N GLY A 479 -91.11 -4.45 -0.57
CA GLY A 479 -92.34 -4.24 -1.35
C GLY A 479 -93.42 -3.42 -0.64
N ALA A 480 -93.35 -3.30 0.69
CA ALA A 480 -94.21 -2.44 1.51
C ALA A 480 -93.79 -0.95 1.46
N ASP A 481 -92.50 -0.66 1.28
CA ASP A 481 -92.01 0.70 0.99
C ASP A 481 -92.23 1.11 -0.48
N LEU A 482 -92.55 0.14 -1.34
CA LEU A 482 -92.90 0.30 -2.76
C LEU A 482 -94.43 0.35 -2.99
N ALA A 483 -95.24 0.07 -1.97
CA ALA A 483 -96.68 0.29 -2.02
C ALA A 483 -96.98 1.78 -1.88
N PHE A 484 -97.97 2.26 -2.65
CA PHE A 484 -98.46 3.63 -2.63
C PHE A 484 -99.25 3.97 -1.35
N ASP A 485 -98.69 3.68 -0.17
CA ASP A 485 -99.41 3.85 1.10
C ASP A 485 -99.35 5.29 1.62
N ASN A 486 -98.35 6.10 1.22
CA ASN A 486 -98.32 7.52 1.57
C ASN A 486 -98.54 8.45 0.34
N PRO A 487 -99.74 9.03 0.20
CA PRO A 487 -100.08 9.98 -0.87
C PRO A 487 -99.44 11.37 -0.68
N ASN A 488 -98.50 11.58 0.25
CA ASN A 488 -97.88 12.89 0.45
C ASN A 488 -96.88 13.25 -0.67
N PRO A 489 -97.14 14.31 -1.46
CA PRO A 489 -96.27 14.67 -2.59
C PRO A 489 -94.90 15.20 -2.13
N GLU A 490 -94.81 15.83 -0.96
CA GLU A 490 -93.53 16.27 -0.38
C GLU A 490 -92.69 15.08 0.10
N TYR A 491 -93.33 14.05 0.66
CA TYR A 491 -92.65 12.80 0.99
C TYR A 491 -92.06 12.13 -0.26
N GLN A 492 -92.82 12.05 -1.35
CA GLN A 492 -92.35 11.47 -2.61
C GLN A 492 -91.19 12.28 -3.23
N ARG A 493 -91.22 13.62 -3.13
CA ARG A 493 -90.10 14.50 -3.54
C ARG A 493 -88.84 14.23 -2.71
N LEU A 494 -88.95 14.21 -1.38
CA LEU A 494 -87.81 13.93 -0.49
C LEU A 494 -87.22 12.54 -0.74
N ARG A 495 -88.07 11.54 -1.02
CA ARG A 495 -87.63 10.19 -1.38
C ARG A 495 -86.85 10.17 -2.70
N SER A 496 -87.29 10.92 -3.72
CA SER A 496 -86.54 11.05 -4.96
C SER A 496 -85.18 11.73 -4.75
N ALA A 497 -85.15 12.81 -3.95
CA ALA A 497 -83.90 13.50 -3.60
C ALA A 497 -82.94 12.62 -2.77
N LEU A 498 -83.47 11.73 -1.94
CA LEU A 498 -82.68 10.75 -1.19
C LEU A 498 -82.04 9.73 -2.12
N ILE A 499 -82.78 9.20 -3.10
CA ILE A 499 -82.25 8.28 -4.11
C ILE A 499 -81.14 8.95 -4.93
N ASP A 500 -81.33 10.21 -5.33
CA ASP A 500 -80.32 10.99 -6.05
C ASP A 500 -79.07 11.23 -5.19
N ALA A 501 -79.25 11.57 -3.90
CA ALA A 501 -78.15 11.77 -2.97
C ALA A 501 -77.36 10.48 -2.69
N GLN A 502 -78.04 9.34 -2.56
CA GLN A 502 -77.42 8.03 -2.41
C GLN A 502 -76.71 7.59 -3.71
N ALA A 503 -77.25 7.96 -4.88
CA ALA A 503 -76.57 7.74 -6.16
C ALA A 503 -75.25 8.54 -6.24
N GLU A 504 -75.26 9.77 -5.74
CA GLU A 504 -74.08 10.62 -5.64
C GLU A 504 -73.04 10.05 -4.67
N GLU A 505 -73.46 9.58 -3.49
CA GLU A 505 -72.56 8.90 -2.54
C GLU A 505 -71.89 7.67 -3.17
N ALA A 506 -72.64 6.82 -3.86
CA ALA A 506 -72.10 5.63 -4.52
C ALA A 506 -71.06 6.00 -5.61
N ARG A 507 -71.29 7.09 -6.36
CA ARG A 507 -70.31 7.60 -7.34
C ARG A 507 -69.04 8.10 -6.65
N LEU A 508 -69.16 8.81 -5.54
CA LEU A 508 -68.01 9.29 -4.76
C LEU A 508 -67.23 8.14 -4.13
N LEU A 509 -67.90 7.11 -3.62
CA LEU A 509 -67.27 5.89 -3.10
C LEU A 509 -66.50 5.13 -4.19
N ALA A 510 -67.08 4.96 -5.38
CA ALA A 510 -66.39 4.34 -6.50
C ALA A 510 -65.15 5.15 -6.93
N ARG A 511 -65.26 6.49 -6.94
CA ARG A 511 -64.13 7.38 -7.21
C ARG A 511 -63.06 7.27 -6.13
N LYS A 512 -63.44 7.13 -4.85
CA LYS A 512 -62.53 6.95 -3.73
C LYS A 512 -61.72 5.66 -3.88
N ALA A 513 -62.40 4.55 -4.13
CA ALA A 513 -61.76 3.26 -4.34
C ALA A 513 -60.79 3.28 -5.53
N ALA A 514 -61.16 3.95 -6.64
CA ALA A 514 -60.27 4.11 -7.79
C ALA A 514 -59.03 4.95 -7.46
N LEU A 515 -59.19 6.02 -6.66
CA LEU A 515 -58.10 6.88 -6.22
C LEU A 515 -57.17 6.16 -5.25
N GLU A 516 -57.70 5.42 -4.28
CA GLU A 516 -56.92 4.58 -3.36
C GLU A 516 -56.12 3.50 -4.10
N ALA A 517 -56.71 2.87 -5.13
CA ALA A 517 -56.00 1.93 -5.98
C ALA A 517 -54.85 2.60 -6.75
N ARG A 518 -55.05 3.83 -7.23
CA ARG A 518 -53.99 4.61 -7.90
C ARG A 518 -52.88 5.01 -6.93
N ILE A 519 -53.23 5.39 -5.71
CA ILE A 519 -52.30 5.67 -4.62
C ILE A 519 -51.41 4.45 -4.35
N ALA A 520 -52.03 3.28 -4.16
CA ALA A 520 -51.29 2.04 -3.91
C ALA A 520 -50.33 1.68 -5.06
N GLN A 521 -50.72 1.96 -6.31
CA GLN A 521 -49.84 1.79 -7.48
C GLN A 521 -48.64 2.74 -7.44
N VAL A 522 -48.87 4.02 -7.14
CA VAL A 522 -47.78 5.01 -7.05
C VAL A 522 -46.84 4.66 -5.90
N ASP A 523 -47.37 4.25 -4.74
CA ASP A 523 -46.56 3.83 -3.58
C ASP A 523 -45.69 2.60 -3.90
N ALA A 524 -46.24 1.60 -4.60
CA ALA A 524 -45.47 0.45 -5.06
C ALA A 524 -44.31 0.87 -5.99
N ARG A 525 -44.58 1.77 -6.95
CA ARG A 525 -43.56 2.29 -7.87
C ARG A 525 -42.49 3.10 -7.14
N ILE A 526 -42.87 3.93 -6.17
CA ILE A 526 -41.95 4.69 -5.31
C ILE A 526 -41.03 3.73 -4.56
N ASN A 527 -41.53 2.65 -3.98
CA ASN A 527 -40.72 1.71 -3.22
C ASN A 527 -39.68 0.99 -4.10
N VAL A 528 -40.08 0.55 -5.31
CA VAL A 528 -39.15 -0.03 -6.28
C VAL A 528 -38.09 0.98 -6.70
N LEU A 529 -38.49 2.23 -6.98
CA LEU A 529 -37.57 3.31 -7.34
C LEU A 529 -36.59 3.62 -6.21
N LYS A 530 -37.04 3.67 -4.95
CA LYS A 530 -36.17 3.88 -3.78
C LYS A 530 -35.09 2.82 -3.67
N ASP A 531 -35.43 1.54 -3.81
CA ASP A 531 -34.44 0.45 -3.76
C ASP A 531 -33.43 0.54 -4.91
N ARG A 532 -33.90 0.78 -6.14
CA ARG A 532 -33.01 0.94 -7.31
C ARG A 532 -32.07 2.12 -7.16
N VAL A 533 -32.57 3.28 -6.74
CA VAL A 533 -31.77 4.49 -6.50
C VAL A 533 -30.75 4.24 -5.39
N ALA A 534 -31.14 3.61 -4.28
CA ALA A 534 -30.23 3.32 -3.18
C ALA A 534 -29.08 2.41 -3.62
N ARG A 535 -29.37 1.32 -4.33
CA ARG A 535 -28.35 0.39 -4.84
C ARG A 535 -27.40 1.05 -5.83
N ALA A 536 -27.96 1.77 -6.81
CA ALA A 536 -27.15 2.46 -7.81
C ALA A 536 -26.34 3.62 -7.20
N GLN A 537 -26.82 4.26 -6.13
CA GLN A 537 -26.05 5.27 -5.39
C GLN A 537 -24.85 4.65 -4.67
N VAL A 538 -25.05 3.54 -3.96
CA VAL A 538 -23.95 2.80 -3.31
C VAL A 538 -22.93 2.33 -4.35
N GLU A 539 -23.39 1.81 -5.48
CA GLU A 539 -22.49 1.41 -6.57
C GLU A 539 -21.69 2.61 -7.13
N GLN A 540 -22.35 3.76 -7.34
CA GLN A 540 -21.66 5.00 -7.75
C GLN A 540 -20.59 5.42 -6.74
N ASP A 541 -20.92 5.41 -5.44
CA ASP A 541 -20.02 5.85 -4.37
C ASP A 541 -18.82 4.89 -4.21
N THR A 542 -19.04 3.58 -4.33
CA THR A 542 -17.95 2.60 -4.29
C THR A 542 -17.00 2.74 -5.48
N LEU A 543 -17.53 2.96 -6.69
CA LEU A 543 -16.72 3.16 -7.88
C LEU A 543 -15.96 4.49 -7.86
N SER A 544 -16.59 5.56 -7.36
CA SER A 544 -15.92 6.86 -7.22
C SER A 544 -14.78 6.81 -6.21
N GLN A 545 -15.01 6.20 -5.04
CA GLN A 545 -13.96 6.00 -4.03
C GLN A 545 -12.81 5.13 -4.55
N ALA A 546 -13.12 4.04 -5.26
CA ALA A 546 -12.10 3.18 -5.85
C ALA A 546 -11.24 3.93 -6.89
N LEU A 547 -11.87 4.77 -7.72
CA LEU A 547 -11.18 5.63 -8.68
C LEU A 547 -10.26 6.64 -7.98
N GLU A 548 -10.77 7.35 -6.97
CA GLU A 548 -9.99 8.32 -6.21
C GLU A 548 -8.79 7.67 -5.51
N LEU A 549 -9.00 6.52 -4.87
CA LEU A 549 -7.92 5.79 -4.20
C LEU A 549 -6.84 5.37 -5.19
N ALA A 550 -7.22 4.78 -6.32
CA ALA A 550 -6.27 4.35 -7.35
C ALA A 550 -5.53 5.54 -7.98
N LYS A 551 -6.23 6.66 -8.23
CA LYS A 551 -5.64 7.90 -8.72
C LYS A 551 -4.62 8.46 -7.73
N ASN A 552 -4.98 8.55 -6.46
CA ASN A 552 -4.10 9.10 -5.41
C ASN A 552 -2.87 8.22 -5.22
N ALA A 553 -3.02 6.89 -5.24
CA ALA A 553 -1.89 5.97 -5.18
C ALA A 553 -0.94 6.16 -6.36
N TYR A 554 -1.46 6.24 -7.60
CA TYR A 554 -0.65 6.49 -8.79
C TYR A 554 0.08 7.83 -8.73
N LEU A 555 -0.63 8.92 -8.40
CA LEU A 555 -0.05 10.27 -8.32
C LEU A 555 1.03 10.35 -7.24
N ALA A 556 0.82 9.75 -6.07
CA ALA A 556 1.80 9.73 -5.00
C ALA A 556 3.09 9.01 -5.42
N LEU A 557 2.99 7.87 -6.12
CA LEU A 557 4.15 7.14 -6.63
C LEU A 557 4.85 7.91 -7.75
N ALA A 558 4.10 8.53 -8.67
CA ALA A 558 4.64 9.33 -9.76
C ALA A 558 5.38 10.58 -9.24
N GLN A 559 4.83 11.25 -8.22
CA GLN A 559 5.48 12.38 -7.55
C GLN A 559 6.77 11.93 -6.87
N LYS A 560 6.72 10.85 -6.08
CA LYS A 560 7.92 10.29 -5.41
C LYS A 560 9.02 9.90 -6.41
N ARG A 561 8.67 9.44 -7.61
CA ARG A 561 9.63 9.13 -8.68
C ARG A 561 10.35 10.39 -9.15
N THR A 562 9.58 11.45 -9.33
CA THR A 562 10.11 12.76 -9.75
C THR A 562 11.05 13.31 -8.68
N ASP A 563 10.66 13.23 -7.41
CA ASP A 563 11.47 13.69 -6.28
C ASP A 563 12.80 12.94 -6.18
N LEU A 564 12.77 11.60 -6.27
CA LEU A 564 13.99 10.78 -6.27
C LEU A 564 14.87 11.07 -7.48
N GLY A 565 14.29 11.29 -8.66
CA GLY A 565 15.01 11.70 -9.86
C GLY A 565 15.75 13.03 -9.67
N ILE A 566 15.09 14.03 -9.08
CA ILE A 566 15.70 15.33 -8.76
C ILE A 566 16.82 15.16 -7.72
N GLN A 567 16.62 14.35 -6.69
CA GLN A 567 17.64 14.10 -5.66
C GLN A 567 18.88 13.41 -6.23
N ILE A 568 18.71 12.43 -7.13
CA ILE A 568 19.83 11.75 -7.79
C ILE A 568 20.60 12.74 -8.69
N ALA A 569 19.88 13.55 -9.49
CA ALA A 569 20.51 14.53 -10.37
C ALA A 569 21.26 15.63 -9.61
N SER A 570 20.73 16.08 -8.47
CA SER A 570 21.34 17.14 -7.66
C SER A 570 22.49 16.67 -6.76
N SER A 571 22.62 15.36 -6.52
CA SER A 571 23.58 14.83 -5.54
C SER A 571 24.80 14.10 -6.13
N GLN A 572 24.98 14.06 -7.45
CA GLN A 572 26.04 13.27 -8.12
C GLN A 572 27.47 13.55 -7.63
N GLU A 573 27.77 14.73 -7.08
CA GLU A 573 29.11 15.06 -6.53
C GLU A 573 29.08 15.88 -5.23
N ALA A 574 27.91 16.10 -4.63
CA ALA A 574 27.71 17.19 -3.68
C ALA A 574 27.83 16.79 -2.20
N TRP A 575 27.97 15.50 -1.85
CA TRP A 575 28.06 15.07 -0.44
C TRP A 575 29.47 15.20 0.15
N ALA A 576 30.52 14.93 -0.62
CA ALA A 576 31.91 15.00 -0.16
C ALA A 576 32.79 15.88 -1.05
N SER A 577 33.51 16.82 -0.45
CA SER A 577 34.45 17.72 -1.12
C SER A 577 35.81 17.76 -0.42
N ILE A 578 36.88 17.86 -1.22
CA ILE A 578 38.25 17.98 -0.71
C ILE A 578 38.46 19.44 -0.32
N LEU A 579 38.75 19.70 0.96
CA LEU A 579 38.99 21.05 1.49
C LEU A 579 40.45 21.46 1.30
N ALA A 580 41.37 20.53 1.53
CA ALA A 580 42.79 20.77 1.40
C ALA A 580 43.51 19.51 0.92
N PRO A 581 44.23 19.55 -0.21
CA PRO A 581 45.09 18.44 -0.62
C PRO A 581 46.33 18.36 0.29
N ALA A 582 46.93 17.17 0.36
CA ALA A 582 48.20 16.95 1.01
C ALA A 582 49.36 17.44 0.14
N TYR A 583 50.33 18.08 0.78
CA TYR A 583 51.62 18.48 0.19
C TYR A 583 52.76 17.72 0.87
N PRO A 584 53.91 17.52 0.19
CA PRO A 584 55.08 16.87 0.78
C PRO A 584 55.64 17.73 1.92
N VAL A 585 55.67 17.18 3.13
CA VAL A 585 56.24 17.82 4.32
C VAL A 585 57.62 17.23 4.58
N TYR A 586 58.68 18.01 4.38
CA TYR A 586 60.07 17.56 4.50
C TYR A 586 60.60 17.51 5.94
N GLU A 587 59.74 17.80 6.93
CA GLU A 587 60.08 17.70 8.35
C GLU A 587 59.87 16.27 8.87
N LYS A 588 60.87 15.71 9.56
CA LYS A 588 60.85 14.33 10.05
C LYS A 588 59.99 14.22 11.31
N VAL A 589 58.96 13.39 11.27
CA VAL A 589 58.00 13.19 12.38
C VAL A 589 58.48 12.08 13.33
N ALA A 590 59.20 11.08 12.81
CA ALA A 590 59.84 10.03 13.59
C ALA A 590 61.16 9.57 12.95
N PRO A 591 62.12 9.05 13.75
CA PRO A 591 62.14 9.01 15.21
C PRO A 591 62.48 10.38 15.84
N ARG A 592 61.90 10.69 17.01
CA ARG A 592 62.26 11.89 17.80
C ARG A 592 63.61 11.67 18.48
N ARG A 593 64.70 11.86 17.74
CA ARG A 593 66.09 11.56 18.16
C ARG A 593 66.45 12.15 19.53
N GLY A 594 66.06 13.40 19.79
CA GLY A 594 66.29 14.06 21.08
C GLY A 594 65.54 13.40 22.25
N LEU A 595 64.29 12.98 22.02
CA LEU A 595 63.50 12.28 23.03
C LEU A 595 64.06 10.89 23.32
N LEU A 596 64.42 10.13 22.27
CA LEU A 596 65.03 8.80 22.43
C LEU A 596 66.36 8.87 23.18
N PHE A 597 67.20 9.84 22.85
CA PHE A 597 68.47 10.07 23.55
C PHE A 597 68.24 10.42 25.01
N ALA A 598 67.32 11.37 25.30
CA ALA A 598 67.00 11.76 26.67
C ALA A 598 66.46 10.57 27.50
N LEU A 599 65.56 9.76 26.91
CA LEU A 599 65.02 8.58 27.57
C LEU A 599 66.09 7.52 27.81
N ALA A 600 66.97 7.27 26.84
CA ALA A 600 68.06 6.30 26.97
C ALA A 600 69.10 6.72 28.01
N VAL A 601 69.45 8.01 28.06
CA VAL A 601 70.34 8.56 29.09
C VAL A 601 69.69 8.47 30.46
N ALA A 602 68.40 8.82 30.60
CA ALA A 602 67.69 8.69 31.87
C ALA A 602 67.63 7.23 32.37
N LEU A 603 67.33 6.29 31.46
CA LEU A 603 67.31 4.86 31.76
C LEU A 603 68.71 4.35 32.15
N GLY A 604 69.74 4.75 31.41
CA GLY A 604 71.11 4.39 31.70
C GLY A 604 71.60 4.98 33.03
N LEU A 605 71.16 6.18 33.41
CA LEU A 605 71.48 6.77 34.71
C LEU A 605 70.79 5.99 35.85
N MET A 606 69.51 5.65 35.70
CA MET A 606 68.80 4.80 36.68
C MET A 606 69.50 3.46 36.88
N LEU A 607 69.84 2.77 35.78
CA LEU A 607 70.55 1.50 35.83
C LEU A 607 71.99 1.66 36.35
N GLY A 608 72.66 2.76 36.04
CA GLY A 608 74.02 3.05 36.50
C GLY A 608 74.09 3.31 38.00
N VAL A 609 73.10 3.99 38.57
CA VAL A 609 72.95 4.17 40.02
C VAL A 609 72.68 2.82 40.70
N MET A 610 71.76 2.02 40.16
CA MET A 610 71.46 0.68 40.68
C MET A 610 72.71 -0.23 40.65
N ALA A 611 73.45 -0.24 39.54
CA ALA A 611 74.68 -1.00 39.38
C ALA A 611 75.78 -0.53 40.34
N ALA A 612 75.89 0.77 40.61
CA ALA A 612 76.85 1.33 41.57
C ALA A 612 76.62 0.81 42.99
N PHE A 613 75.37 0.72 43.43
CA PHE A 613 75.03 0.15 44.74
C PHE A 613 75.29 -1.36 44.81
N VAL A 614 74.92 -2.12 43.77
CA VAL A 614 75.18 -3.56 43.70
C VAL A 614 76.69 -3.87 43.68
N ALA A 615 77.47 -3.08 42.93
CA ALA A 615 78.92 -3.24 42.85
C ALA A 615 79.64 -2.94 44.18
N GLU A 616 79.11 -2.03 45.00
CA GLU A 616 79.66 -1.78 46.33
C GLU A 616 79.25 -2.86 47.34
N ALA A 617 78.02 -3.40 47.25
CA ALA A 617 77.56 -4.50 48.10
C ALA A 617 78.33 -5.81 47.92
N LEU A 618 79.02 -5.98 46.79
CA LEU A 618 79.80 -7.19 46.45
C LEU A 618 81.30 -7.07 46.77
N ARG A 619 81.77 -5.98 47.41
CA ARG A 619 83.19 -5.80 47.75
C ARG A 619 83.59 -6.43 49.09
N PRO A 620 84.72 -7.16 49.19
CA PRO A 620 85.26 -7.65 50.45
C PRO A 620 85.82 -6.52 51.34
N GLN A 621 85.55 -6.56 52.66
CA GLN A 621 86.12 -5.62 53.65
C GLN A 621 87.62 -5.92 53.91
N GLU A 622 88.49 -4.93 53.72
CA GLU A 622 89.90 -4.97 54.17
C GLU A 622 90.03 -4.43 55.61
N ALA A 623 90.70 -5.18 56.48
CA ALA A 623 90.92 -4.89 57.90
C ALA A 623 91.98 -3.78 58.12
N PRO A 624 91.82 -2.92 59.16
CA PRO A 624 92.78 -1.86 59.45
C PRO A 624 93.99 -2.38 60.26
N SER A 625 95.21 -2.15 59.76
CA SER A 625 96.45 -2.35 60.52
C SER A 625 97.15 -1.01 60.79
N GLY A 626 97.02 -0.52 62.03
CA GLY A 626 97.91 0.49 62.62
C GLY A 626 99.04 -0.18 63.41
N GLY A 627 100.25 0.34 63.32
CA GLY A 627 101.41 -0.07 64.14
C GLY A 627 101.55 0.69 65.46
N SER A 628 102.23 0.04 66.42
CA SER A 628 102.88 0.48 67.70
C SER A 628 102.48 1.84 68.30
N ALA A 629 102.12 1.98 69.58
CA ALA A 629 102.50 1.26 70.81
C ALA A 629 101.34 1.23 71.82
#